data_AF-A0A7W0ZZE7-F1
#
_entry.id   AF-A0A7W0ZZE7-F1
#
_cell.length_a   1.000
_cell.length_b   1.000
_cell.length_c   1.000
_cell.angle_alpha   90.00
_cell.angle_beta   90.00
_cell.angle_gamma   90.00
#
_symmetry.space_group_name_H-M   'P 1'
#
loop_
_entity.id
_entity.type
_entity.pdbx_description
1 polymer ?
#
loop_
_entity_poly.entity_id
_entity_poly.type
_entity_poly.pdbx_seq_one_letter_code
_entity_poly.pdbx_strand_id
1 'polypeptide(L)'
;MATKLDKDQLRGLVDPHWRRLYNFVFRLTLDRDRAERYLADVFTLAANSEKIPADGVEVWLLGLANQLLEERLPRQPEVNFDILDDVLRNEATRTDVVRSLSDPQRDFLLWELKQGCMTSVINCLPPGERAAFVVCHVLKLADDAASKSLGITESAYKVRLSRARKKIGDYLAPRCEHVNPMNPCRCAARVGTALHKGFIKPMGPSGGVVSLRKPQEPYGRYGTGSGNEDVPMRDISAIYGNLPEPDPPEDLGNKLVDQLAR
;
A
#
# COMPACT_ATOMS: atom_id res chain seq x y z
N MET A 1 15.31 33.79 5.33
CA MET A 1 14.58 33.14 6.43
C MET A 1 13.18 32.88 5.93
N ALA A 2 12.81 31.62 5.71
CA ALA A 2 11.43 31.28 5.39
C ALA A 2 10.54 31.72 6.56
N THR A 3 9.50 32.51 6.28
CA THR A 3 8.53 32.92 7.29
C THR A 3 7.84 31.66 7.81
N LYS A 4 7.90 31.41 9.12
CA LYS A 4 7.22 30.26 9.75
C LYS A 4 5.72 30.40 9.44
N LEU A 5 5.14 29.36 8.83
CA LEU A 5 3.71 29.32 8.52
C LEU A 5 2.89 29.44 9.81
N ASP A 6 1.82 30.23 9.80
CA ASP A 6 0.86 30.27 10.90
C ASP A 6 -0.02 29.00 10.93
N LYS A 7 -0.82 28.85 11.99
CA LYS A 7 -1.63 27.64 12.19
C LYS A 7 -2.70 27.45 11.10
N ASP A 8 -3.24 28.53 10.55
CA ASP A 8 -4.27 28.47 9.51
C ASP A 8 -3.65 28.09 8.16
N GLN A 9 -2.47 28.62 7.85
CA GLN A 9 -1.66 28.22 6.70
C GLN A 9 -1.25 26.74 6.77
N LEU A 10 -0.85 26.25 7.96
CA LEU A 10 -0.55 24.84 8.18
C LEU A 10 -1.77 23.94 7.96
N ARG A 11 -2.95 24.33 8.45
CA ARG A 11 -4.21 23.62 8.18
C ARG A 11 -4.54 23.58 6.70
N GLY A 12 -4.39 24.71 6.00
CA GLY A 12 -4.59 24.79 4.56
C GLY A 12 -3.66 23.86 3.76
N LEU A 13 -2.44 23.60 4.28
CA LEU A 13 -1.50 22.65 3.69
C LEU A 13 -1.82 21.18 4.03
N VAL A 14 -2.24 20.89 5.25
CA VAL A 14 -2.41 19.52 5.75
C VAL A 14 -3.79 18.94 5.41
N ASP A 15 -4.86 19.64 5.78
CA ASP A 15 -6.23 19.11 5.77
C ASP A 15 -6.69 18.57 4.41
N PRO A 16 -6.41 19.24 3.27
CA PRO A 16 -6.86 18.75 1.96
C PRO A 16 -6.09 17.50 1.48
N HIS A 17 -4.88 17.26 1.99
CA HIS A 17 -3.93 16.35 1.35
C HIS A 17 -3.54 15.15 2.20
N TRP A 18 -3.63 15.23 3.53
CA TRP A 18 -3.05 14.23 4.42
C TRP A 18 -3.62 12.82 4.23
N ARG A 19 -4.93 12.66 3.96
CA ARG A 19 -5.54 11.33 3.77
C ARG A 19 -4.98 10.62 2.55
N ARG A 20 -4.87 11.36 1.44
CA ARG A 20 -4.37 10.83 0.17
C ARG A 20 -2.87 10.56 0.23
N LEU A 21 -2.11 11.43 0.89
CA LEU A 21 -0.70 11.16 1.20
C LEU A 21 -0.54 9.97 2.14
N TYR A 22 -1.36 9.84 3.18
CA TYR A 22 -1.32 8.68 4.07
C TYR A 22 -1.53 7.38 3.29
N ASN A 23 -2.52 7.34 2.39
CA ASN A 23 -2.74 6.19 1.52
C ASN A 23 -1.47 5.89 0.69
N PHE A 24 -0.87 6.89 0.04
CA PHE A 24 0.38 6.71 -0.70
C PHE A 24 1.53 6.14 0.17
N VAL A 25 1.83 6.79 1.30
CA VAL A 25 2.92 6.42 2.20
C VAL A 25 2.67 5.04 2.81
N PHE A 26 1.43 4.72 3.21
CA PHE A 26 1.06 3.42 3.73
C PHE A 26 1.27 2.32 2.70
N ARG A 27 0.86 2.52 1.44
CA ARG A 27 1.08 1.53 0.36
C ARG A 27 2.57 1.28 0.11
N LEU A 28 3.41 2.29 0.34
CA LEU A 28 4.85 2.19 0.19
C LEU A 28 5.56 1.59 1.40
N THR A 29 4.94 1.53 2.57
CA THR A 29 5.61 1.09 3.82
C THR A 29 5.06 -0.20 4.39
N LEU A 30 3.80 -0.54 4.09
CA LEU A 30 3.04 -1.65 4.68
C LEU A 30 2.92 -1.57 6.22
N ASP A 31 3.22 -0.41 6.81
CA ASP A 31 3.40 -0.28 8.26
C ASP A 31 2.85 1.07 8.70
N ARG A 32 1.86 1.05 9.60
CA ARG A 32 1.13 2.25 10.04
C ARG A 32 2.04 3.21 10.78
N ASP A 33 2.89 2.71 11.67
CA ASP A 33 3.79 3.54 12.48
C ASP A 33 4.87 4.20 11.61
N ARG A 34 5.37 3.51 10.57
CA ARG A 34 6.23 4.11 9.54
C ARG A 34 5.46 5.12 8.72
N ALA A 35 4.22 4.81 8.33
CA ALA A 35 3.41 5.70 7.51
C ALA A 35 3.12 7.03 8.22
N GLU A 36 2.73 6.98 9.50
CA GLU A 36 2.47 8.17 10.31
C GLU A 36 3.74 9.01 10.51
N ARG A 37 4.88 8.36 10.83
CA ARG A 37 6.16 9.06 10.99
C ARG A 37 6.61 9.73 9.70
N TYR A 38 6.63 9.00 8.58
CA TYR A 38 7.06 9.57 7.31
C TYR A 38 6.08 10.61 6.78
N LEU A 39 4.79 10.48 7.07
CA LEU A 39 3.82 11.54 6.74
C LEU A 39 4.13 12.84 7.50
N ALA A 40 4.45 12.75 8.80
CA ALA A 40 4.87 13.91 9.59
C ALA A 40 6.18 14.52 9.06
N ASP A 41 7.15 13.69 8.69
CA ASP A 41 8.40 14.15 8.08
C ASP A 41 8.15 14.88 6.75
N VAL A 42 7.26 14.36 5.89
CA VAL A 42 6.90 14.99 4.62
C VAL A 42 6.28 16.37 4.83
N PHE A 43 5.32 16.50 5.74
CA PHE A 43 4.72 17.81 6.03
C PHE A 43 5.71 18.76 6.71
N THR A 44 6.66 18.24 7.49
CA THR A 44 7.75 19.05 8.08
C THR A 44 8.67 19.59 6.98
N LEU A 45 9.02 18.78 5.98
CA LEU A 45 9.77 19.23 4.81
C LEU A 45 8.98 20.26 4.00
N ALA A 46 7.68 20.05 3.81
CA ALA A 46 6.82 20.95 3.08
C ALA A 46 6.67 22.32 3.78
N ALA A 47 6.44 22.32 5.08
CA ALA A 47 6.29 23.55 5.89
C ALA A 47 7.58 24.38 5.96
N ASN A 48 8.74 23.74 5.88
CA ASN A 48 10.05 24.40 5.85
C ASN A 48 10.52 24.75 4.42
N SER A 49 9.73 24.43 3.39
CA SER A 49 10.11 24.72 2.01
C SER A 49 9.98 26.22 1.73
N GLU A 50 10.99 26.80 1.09
CA GLU A 50 10.96 28.21 0.68
C GLU A 50 9.90 28.50 -0.39
N LYS A 51 9.47 27.47 -1.13
CA LYS A 51 8.55 27.61 -2.26
C LYS A 51 7.52 26.49 -2.28
N ILE A 52 6.39 26.76 -1.64
CA ILE A 52 5.17 25.97 -1.80
C ILE A 52 4.50 26.40 -3.12
N PRO A 53 4.22 25.47 -4.06
CA PRO A 53 3.51 25.80 -5.29
C PRO A 53 2.12 26.40 -5.03
N ALA A 54 1.70 27.35 -5.86
CA ALA A 54 0.34 27.91 -5.78
C ALA A 54 -0.72 26.90 -6.27
N ASP A 55 -0.33 26.05 -7.23
CA ASP A 55 -1.14 25.00 -7.83
C ASP A 55 -0.40 23.65 -7.82
N GLY A 56 -1.15 22.55 -7.88
CA GLY A 56 -0.55 21.21 -7.90
C GLY A 56 0.19 20.81 -6.62
N VAL A 57 -0.19 21.38 -5.47
CA VAL A 57 0.39 21.10 -4.14
C VAL A 57 0.44 19.60 -3.85
N GLU A 58 -0.63 18.86 -4.17
CA GLU A 58 -0.67 17.42 -3.96
C GLU A 58 0.43 16.66 -4.73
N VAL A 59 0.62 16.96 -6.02
CA VAL A 59 1.65 16.33 -6.86
C VAL A 59 3.04 16.65 -6.32
N TRP A 60 3.24 17.87 -5.83
CA TRP A 60 4.48 18.28 -5.20
C TRP A 60 4.73 17.56 -3.86
N LEU A 61 3.71 17.44 -3.00
CA LEU A 61 3.78 16.70 -1.74
C LEU A 61 4.07 15.20 -1.97
N LEU A 62 3.47 14.60 -3.01
CA LEU A 62 3.80 13.23 -3.43
C LEU A 62 5.26 13.11 -3.89
N GLY A 63 5.80 14.15 -4.54
CA GLY A 63 7.23 14.28 -4.88
C GLY A 63 8.14 14.24 -3.65
N LEU A 64 7.82 15.06 -2.64
CA LEU A 64 8.55 15.07 -1.37
C LEU A 64 8.47 13.70 -0.68
N ALA A 65 7.29 13.09 -0.64
CA ALA A 65 7.09 11.77 -0.07
C ALA A 65 7.89 10.69 -0.82
N ASN A 66 7.88 10.70 -2.15
CA ASN A 66 8.64 9.75 -2.96
C ASN A 66 10.14 9.88 -2.72
N GLN A 67 10.67 11.11 -2.73
CA GLN A 67 12.09 11.35 -2.47
C GLN A 67 12.50 10.86 -1.09
N LEU A 68 11.73 11.22 -0.05
CA LEU A 68 12.00 10.77 1.33
C LEU A 68 11.96 9.24 1.42
N LEU A 69 10.97 8.60 0.82
CA LEU A 69 10.80 7.15 0.89
C LEU A 69 11.86 6.39 0.08
N GLU A 70 12.30 6.89 -1.08
CA GLU A 70 13.41 6.29 -1.83
C GLU A 70 14.72 6.34 -1.03
N GLU A 71 14.91 7.35 -0.17
CA GLU A 71 16.07 7.44 0.73
C GLU A 71 15.94 6.51 1.95
N ARG A 72 14.75 6.45 2.57
CA ARG A 72 14.54 5.76 3.85
C ARG A 72 14.23 4.27 3.71
N LEU A 73 13.65 3.85 2.59
CA LEU A 73 13.32 2.45 2.35
C LEU A 73 14.53 1.68 1.81
N PRO A 74 14.71 0.42 2.20
CA PRO A 74 15.78 -0.39 1.65
C PRO A 74 15.58 -0.60 0.15
N ARG A 75 16.69 -0.63 -0.60
CA ARG A 75 16.68 -0.86 -2.04
C ARG A 75 16.08 -2.22 -2.41
N GLN A 76 16.32 -3.22 -1.55
CA GLN A 76 15.71 -4.54 -1.68
C GLN A 76 14.40 -4.58 -0.91
N PRO A 77 13.33 -5.15 -1.49
CA PRO A 77 12.07 -5.37 -0.81
C PRO A 77 12.24 -6.13 0.51
N GLU A 78 11.67 -5.60 1.60
CA GLU A 78 11.66 -6.27 2.91
C GLU A 78 10.72 -7.49 2.94
N VAL A 79 9.85 -7.61 1.94
CA VAL A 79 8.92 -8.73 1.70
C VAL A 79 9.10 -9.17 0.25
N ASN A 80 8.96 -10.45 -0.04
CA ASN A 80 8.94 -10.99 -1.40
C ASN A 80 7.75 -11.94 -1.60
N PHE A 81 7.55 -12.40 -2.83
CA PHE A 81 6.42 -13.25 -3.19
C PHE A 81 6.43 -14.61 -2.47
N ASP A 82 7.61 -15.17 -2.23
CA ASP A 82 7.75 -16.47 -1.55
C ASP A 82 7.33 -16.34 -0.07
N ILE A 83 7.79 -15.29 0.62
CA ILE A 83 7.37 -14.98 2.01
C ILE A 83 5.85 -14.81 2.09
N LEU A 84 5.25 -14.13 1.11
CA LEU A 84 3.79 -13.92 1.10
C LEU A 84 3.03 -15.23 0.88
N ASP A 85 3.54 -16.12 0.03
CA ASP A 85 2.99 -17.46 -0.18
C ASP A 85 3.16 -18.34 1.08
N ASP A 86 4.29 -18.24 1.78
CA ASP A 86 4.52 -18.97 3.03
C ASP A 86 3.56 -18.54 4.14
N VAL A 87 3.31 -17.24 4.26
CA VAL A 87 2.42 -16.71 5.30
C VAL A 87 0.95 -17.05 5.03
N LEU A 88 0.49 -16.93 3.78
CA LEU A 88 -0.94 -17.02 3.46
C LEU A 88 -1.36 -18.34 2.81
N ARG A 89 -0.46 -19.07 2.17
CA ARG A 89 -0.80 -20.17 1.24
C ARG A 89 -0.19 -21.53 1.56
N ASN A 90 0.84 -21.60 2.40
CA ASN A 90 1.56 -22.84 2.72
C ASN A 90 0.76 -23.77 3.69
N GLU A 91 -0.12 -23.22 4.52
CA GLU A 91 -0.94 -24.03 5.44
C GLU A 91 -2.33 -24.38 4.87
N ALA A 92 -2.86 -25.50 5.36
CA ALA A 92 -4.24 -25.89 5.14
C ALA A 92 -5.20 -24.80 5.62
N THR A 93 -6.32 -24.67 4.91
CA THR A 93 -7.35 -23.65 5.18
C THR A 93 -7.97 -23.84 6.58
N ARG A 94 -7.90 -22.79 7.41
CA ARG A 94 -8.50 -22.78 8.76
C ARG A 94 -9.92 -22.19 8.73
N THR A 95 -10.88 -23.02 8.33
CA THR A 95 -12.29 -22.59 8.11
C THR A 95 -13.12 -22.48 9.39
N ASP A 96 -12.70 -23.15 10.46
CA ASP A 96 -13.31 -23.15 11.79
C ASP A 96 -13.37 -21.74 12.40
N VAL A 97 -12.28 -20.98 12.28
CA VAL A 97 -12.18 -19.59 12.77
C VAL A 97 -13.16 -18.66 12.06
N VAL A 98 -13.43 -18.89 10.77
CA VAL A 98 -14.30 -18.02 9.96
C VAL A 98 -15.78 -18.32 10.19
N ARG A 99 -16.13 -19.59 10.46
CA ARG A 99 -17.51 -20.02 10.71
C ARG A 99 -18.10 -19.48 12.01
N SER A 100 -17.26 -19.07 12.96
CA SER A 100 -17.68 -18.52 14.25
C SER A 100 -17.79 -16.99 14.27
N LEU A 101 -17.45 -16.29 13.18
CA LEU A 101 -17.53 -14.84 13.09
C LEU A 101 -18.95 -14.37 12.76
N SER A 102 -19.36 -13.25 13.37
CA SER A 102 -20.54 -12.51 12.89
C SER A 102 -20.30 -11.88 11.53
N ASP A 103 -21.37 -11.55 10.79
CA ASP A 103 -21.27 -10.93 9.47
C ASP A 103 -20.42 -9.63 9.46
N PRO A 104 -20.60 -8.67 10.40
CA PRO A 104 -19.77 -7.45 10.43
C PRO A 104 -18.28 -7.73 10.72
N GLN A 105 -17.99 -8.66 11.62
CA GLN A 105 -16.61 -9.05 11.93
C GLN A 105 -15.94 -9.72 10.74
N ARG A 106 -16.66 -10.60 10.05
CA ARG A 106 -16.17 -11.27 8.85
C ARG A 106 -15.88 -10.27 7.73
N ASP A 107 -16.78 -9.31 7.50
CA ASP A 107 -16.60 -8.29 6.47
C ASP A 107 -15.39 -7.39 6.74
N PHE A 108 -15.21 -6.98 8.00
CA PHE A 108 -14.02 -6.24 8.44
C PHE A 108 -12.73 -7.04 8.20
N LEU A 109 -12.71 -8.32 8.57
CA LEU A 109 -11.51 -9.17 8.41
C LEU A 109 -11.20 -9.48 6.94
N LEU A 110 -12.24 -9.64 6.11
CA LEU A 110 -12.07 -9.78 4.66
C LEU A 110 -11.51 -8.50 4.04
N TRP A 111 -12.01 -7.35 4.49
CA TRP A 111 -11.48 -6.05 4.11
C TRP A 111 -10.01 -5.92 4.50
N GLU A 112 -9.65 -6.24 5.75
CA GLU A 112 -8.28 -6.13 6.27
C GLU A 112 -7.33 -7.08 5.55
N LEU A 113 -7.78 -8.31 5.29
CA LEU A 113 -7.00 -9.30 4.54
C LEU A 113 -6.75 -8.82 3.10
N LYS A 114 -7.77 -8.31 2.43
CA LYS A 114 -7.64 -7.78 1.07
C LYS A 114 -6.71 -6.56 1.06
N GLN A 115 -6.84 -5.65 2.02
CA GLN A 115 -5.93 -4.52 2.19
C GLN A 115 -4.49 -4.97 2.38
N GLY A 116 -4.24 -5.84 3.35
CA GLY A 116 -2.92 -6.33 3.69
C GLY A 116 -2.29 -7.08 2.53
N CYS A 117 -2.98 -8.09 1.99
CA CYS A 117 -2.46 -8.95 0.92
C CYS A 117 -2.09 -8.13 -0.33
N MET A 118 -2.99 -7.27 -0.80
CA MET A 118 -2.74 -6.47 -2.01
C MET A 118 -1.64 -5.42 -1.78
N THR A 119 -1.54 -4.86 -0.58
CA THR A 119 -0.42 -3.97 -0.23
C THR A 119 0.90 -4.74 -0.13
N SER A 120 0.90 -5.94 0.44
CA SER A 120 2.09 -6.81 0.51
C SER A 120 2.61 -7.17 -0.87
N VAL A 121 1.72 -7.47 -1.83
CA VAL A 121 2.09 -7.71 -3.24
C VAL A 121 2.79 -6.52 -3.86
N ILE A 122 2.28 -5.31 -3.64
CA ILE A 122 2.96 -4.06 -4.04
C ILE A 122 4.34 -3.98 -3.37
N ASN A 123 4.44 -4.35 -2.10
CA ASN A 123 5.68 -4.29 -1.33
C ASN A 123 6.73 -5.34 -1.70
N CYS A 124 6.37 -6.35 -2.50
CA CYS A 124 7.34 -7.25 -3.14
C CYS A 124 8.14 -6.59 -4.28
N LEU A 125 7.71 -5.42 -4.75
CA LEU A 125 8.40 -4.65 -5.79
C LEU A 125 9.49 -3.74 -5.21
N PRO A 126 10.56 -3.48 -5.97
CA PRO A 126 11.52 -2.42 -5.64
C PRO A 126 10.84 -1.05 -5.47
N PRO A 127 11.35 -0.16 -4.62
CA PRO A 127 10.68 1.11 -4.27
C PRO A 127 10.21 1.95 -5.48
N GLY A 128 11.04 2.10 -6.51
CA GLY A 128 10.66 2.90 -7.69
C GLY A 128 9.53 2.28 -8.53
N GLU A 129 9.48 0.96 -8.65
CA GLU A 129 8.37 0.26 -9.32
C GLU A 129 7.09 0.32 -8.48
N ARG A 130 7.25 0.19 -7.16
CA ARG A 130 6.18 0.31 -6.17
C ARG A 130 5.47 1.66 -6.27
N ALA A 131 6.25 2.75 -6.25
CA ALA A 131 5.71 4.11 -6.33
C ALA A 131 4.98 4.36 -7.65
N ALA A 132 5.58 3.96 -8.78
CA ALA A 132 4.94 4.03 -10.09
C ALA A 132 3.59 3.30 -10.15
N PHE A 133 3.53 2.11 -9.57
CA PHE A 133 2.29 1.34 -9.51
C PHE A 133 1.21 2.01 -8.65
N VAL A 134 1.59 2.52 -7.47
CA VAL A 134 0.65 3.16 -6.53
C VAL A 134 0.07 4.44 -7.12
N VAL A 135 0.89 5.33 -7.68
CA VAL A 135 0.38 6.59 -8.26
C VAL A 135 -0.56 6.35 -9.43
N CYS A 136 -0.30 5.32 -10.24
CA CYS A 136 -1.12 4.96 -11.40
C CYS A 136 -2.42 4.26 -10.98
N HIS A 137 -2.33 3.14 -10.27
CA HIS A 137 -3.48 2.27 -10.08
C HIS A 137 -4.24 2.53 -8.78
N VAL A 138 -3.58 3.01 -7.72
CA VAL A 138 -4.25 3.31 -6.45
C VAL A 138 -4.74 4.76 -6.42
N LEU A 139 -3.88 5.72 -6.77
CA LEU A 139 -4.23 7.14 -6.76
C LEU A 139 -4.85 7.64 -8.07
N LYS A 140 -4.81 6.84 -9.15
CA LYS A 140 -5.41 7.15 -10.45
C LYS A 140 -4.91 8.47 -11.05
N LEU A 141 -3.63 8.78 -10.86
CA LEU A 141 -3.02 9.95 -11.51
C LEU A 141 -2.80 9.70 -13.01
N ALA A 142 -2.97 10.75 -13.81
CA ALA A 142 -2.56 10.76 -15.21
C ALA A 142 -1.03 10.65 -15.33
N ASP A 143 -0.54 10.14 -16.46
CA ASP A 143 0.88 9.81 -16.65
C ASP A 143 1.82 11.02 -16.47
N ASP A 144 1.38 12.22 -16.82
CA ASP A 144 2.12 13.48 -16.65
C ASP A 144 2.24 13.86 -15.17
N ALA A 145 1.12 13.83 -14.42
CA ALA A 145 1.10 14.09 -12.99
C ALA A 145 1.86 13.02 -12.21
N ALA A 146 1.72 11.75 -12.60
CA ALA A 146 2.42 10.62 -12.01
C ALA A 146 3.94 10.74 -12.18
N SER A 147 4.43 10.95 -13.40
CA SER A 147 5.87 11.12 -13.64
C SER A 147 6.46 12.33 -12.93
N LYS A 148 5.73 13.47 -12.90
CA LYS A 148 6.10 14.66 -12.13
C LYS A 148 6.15 14.37 -10.62
N SER A 149 5.17 13.66 -10.06
CA SER A 149 5.13 13.28 -8.64
C SER A 149 6.25 12.32 -8.23
N LEU A 150 6.89 11.64 -9.18
CA LEU A 150 8.01 10.73 -8.91
C LEU A 150 9.38 11.35 -9.23
N GLY A 151 9.40 12.58 -9.76
CA GLY A 151 10.65 13.27 -10.12
C GLY A 151 11.43 12.60 -11.25
N ILE A 152 10.75 11.89 -12.17
CA ILE A 152 11.37 11.16 -13.28
C ILE A 152 10.72 11.55 -14.63
N THR A 153 11.39 11.20 -15.74
CA THR A 153 10.80 11.38 -17.07
C THR A 153 9.58 10.47 -17.26
N GLU A 154 8.63 10.91 -18.09
CA GLU A 154 7.45 10.10 -18.45
C GLU A 154 7.84 8.74 -19.06
N SER A 155 8.92 8.70 -19.85
CA SER A 155 9.48 7.46 -20.41
C SER A 155 9.98 6.50 -19.33
N ALA A 156 10.72 7.00 -18.32
CA ALA A 156 11.20 6.18 -17.21
C ALA A 156 10.04 5.68 -16.34
N TYR A 157 9.03 6.52 -16.11
CA TYR A 157 7.80 6.15 -15.41
C TYR A 157 7.06 5.01 -16.12
N LYS A 158 6.83 5.12 -17.43
CA LYS A 158 6.16 4.06 -18.23
C LYS A 158 6.91 2.73 -18.17
N VAL A 159 8.25 2.77 -18.17
CA VAL A 159 9.09 1.56 -17.99
C VAL A 159 8.90 0.95 -16.60
N ARG A 160 8.98 1.75 -15.53
CA ARG A 160 8.77 1.28 -14.14
C ARG A 160 7.37 0.67 -13.98
N LEU A 161 6.35 1.35 -14.48
CA LEU A 161 4.96 0.91 -14.41
C LEU A 161 4.72 -0.40 -15.18
N SER A 162 5.28 -0.52 -16.40
CA SER A 162 5.18 -1.75 -17.18
C SER A 162 5.78 -2.96 -16.44
N ARG A 163 6.96 -2.79 -15.85
CA ARG A 163 7.61 -3.84 -15.02
C ARG A 163 6.78 -4.21 -13.80
N ALA A 164 6.24 -3.21 -13.09
CA ALA A 164 5.39 -3.42 -11.93
C ALA A 164 4.12 -4.22 -12.29
N ARG A 165 3.42 -3.81 -13.35
CA ARG A 165 2.23 -4.51 -13.86
C ARG A 165 2.52 -5.96 -14.22
N LYS A 166 3.63 -6.20 -14.92
CA LYS A 166 4.03 -7.57 -15.29
C LYS A 166 4.26 -8.43 -14.05
N LYS A 167 5.09 -7.98 -13.10
CA LYS A 167 5.39 -8.74 -11.87
C LYS A 167 4.15 -9.04 -11.04
N ILE A 168 3.28 -8.04 -10.85
CA ILE A 168 2.04 -8.21 -10.09
C ILE A 168 1.07 -9.13 -10.84
N GLY A 169 0.95 -8.99 -12.15
CA GLY A 169 0.11 -9.83 -13.00
C GLY A 169 0.55 -11.29 -12.98
N ASP A 170 1.83 -11.55 -13.23
CA ASP A 170 2.42 -12.90 -13.21
C ASP A 170 2.21 -13.57 -11.84
N TYR A 171 2.27 -12.80 -10.75
CA TYR A 171 2.04 -13.31 -9.41
C TYR A 171 0.56 -13.60 -9.12
N LEU A 172 -0.35 -12.66 -9.43
CA LEU A 172 -1.76 -12.77 -9.06
C LEU A 172 -2.60 -13.62 -10.02
N ALA A 173 -2.30 -13.61 -11.31
CA ALA A 173 -3.11 -14.27 -12.35
C ALA A 173 -3.43 -15.75 -12.09
N PRO A 174 -2.49 -16.58 -11.62
CA PRO A 174 -2.77 -17.99 -11.33
C PRO A 174 -3.21 -18.24 -9.88
N ARG A 175 -3.23 -17.20 -9.02
CA ARG A 175 -3.38 -17.36 -7.56
C ARG A 175 -4.65 -16.76 -7.02
N CYS A 176 -5.01 -15.54 -7.40
CA CYS A 176 -5.98 -14.71 -6.67
C CYS A 176 -7.40 -14.81 -7.24
N GLU A 177 -8.40 -15.11 -6.38
CA GLU A 177 -9.81 -15.16 -6.79
C GLU A 177 -10.34 -13.83 -7.37
N HIS A 178 -9.73 -12.71 -6.97
CA HIS A 178 -10.12 -11.39 -7.47
C HIS A 178 -9.67 -11.14 -8.90
N VAL A 179 -8.68 -11.89 -9.42
CA VAL A 179 -8.29 -11.87 -10.83
C VAL A 179 -9.13 -12.86 -11.63
N ASN A 180 -9.21 -14.10 -11.14
CA ASN A 180 -10.03 -15.16 -11.72
C ASN A 180 -10.74 -15.93 -10.60
N PRO A 181 -12.08 -16.00 -10.56
CA PRO A 181 -12.83 -16.70 -9.51
C PRO A 181 -12.48 -18.19 -9.32
N MET A 182 -11.90 -18.82 -10.34
CA MET A 182 -11.45 -20.22 -10.29
C MET A 182 -10.11 -20.41 -9.59
N ASN A 183 -9.40 -19.33 -9.27
CA ASN A 183 -8.11 -19.40 -8.62
C ASN A 183 -8.21 -19.93 -7.17
N PRO A 184 -7.15 -20.59 -6.68
CA PRO A 184 -7.17 -21.28 -5.39
C PRO A 184 -7.12 -20.36 -4.17
N CYS A 185 -6.56 -19.15 -4.27
CA CYS A 185 -6.49 -18.22 -3.15
C CYS A 185 -7.83 -17.47 -3.00
N ARG A 186 -8.64 -17.95 -2.06
CA ARG A 186 -9.91 -17.33 -1.67
C ARG A 186 -9.77 -16.61 -0.33
N CYS A 187 -10.13 -15.33 -0.25
CA CYS A 187 -9.94 -14.51 0.95
C CYS A 187 -10.67 -15.12 2.14
N ALA A 188 -11.94 -15.54 1.96
CA ALA A 188 -12.73 -16.20 3.01
C ALA A 188 -12.09 -17.50 3.53
N ALA A 189 -11.33 -18.20 2.70
CA ALA A 189 -10.57 -19.37 3.10
C ALA A 189 -9.30 -18.98 3.87
N ARG A 190 -8.67 -17.85 3.55
CA ARG A 190 -7.38 -17.42 4.12
C ARG A 190 -7.48 -16.58 5.38
N VAL A 191 -8.66 -16.04 5.74
CA VAL A 191 -8.84 -15.22 6.97
C VAL A 191 -8.35 -15.93 8.24
N GLY A 192 -8.69 -17.20 8.43
CA GLY A 192 -8.26 -17.94 9.63
C GLY A 192 -6.75 -18.11 9.73
N THR A 193 -6.08 -18.42 8.61
CA THR A 193 -4.61 -18.50 8.53
C THR A 193 -3.98 -17.13 8.77
N ALA A 194 -4.53 -16.08 8.16
CA ALA A 194 -4.04 -14.72 8.30
C ALA A 194 -4.10 -14.22 9.76
N LEU A 195 -5.19 -14.51 10.49
CA LEU A 195 -5.30 -14.22 11.91
C LEU A 195 -4.27 -14.99 12.74
N HIS A 196 -4.15 -16.30 12.50
CA HIS A 196 -3.23 -17.17 13.23
C HIS A 196 -1.77 -16.75 13.06
N LYS A 197 -1.38 -16.32 11.86
CA LYS A 197 -0.02 -15.85 11.55
C LYS A 197 0.23 -14.39 11.96
N GLY A 198 -0.79 -13.70 12.48
CA GLY A 198 -0.70 -12.27 12.81
C GLY A 198 -0.57 -11.36 11.58
N PHE A 199 -0.95 -11.84 10.40
CA PHE A 199 -0.98 -11.06 9.16
C PHE A 199 -2.07 -9.98 9.19
N ILE A 200 -3.20 -10.31 9.81
CA ILE A 200 -4.29 -9.37 10.14
C ILE A 200 -4.61 -9.50 11.62
N LYS A 201 -5.23 -8.47 12.20
CA LYS A 201 -5.66 -8.45 13.59
C LYS A 201 -7.19 -8.50 13.69
N PRO A 202 -7.75 -9.08 14.76
CA PRO A 202 -9.16 -8.90 15.06
C PRO A 202 -9.48 -7.43 15.39
N MET A 203 -10.74 -7.06 15.24
CA MET A 203 -11.23 -5.70 15.49
C MET A 203 -10.83 -5.21 16.90
N GLY A 204 -10.12 -4.07 16.98
CA GLY A 204 -9.63 -3.49 18.23
C GLY A 204 -9.04 -2.08 18.01
N PRO A 205 -8.80 -1.28 19.08
CA PRO A 205 -8.48 0.15 19.00
C PRO A 205 -7.13 0.50 18.35
N SER A 206 -6.33 -0.50 17.99
CA SER A 206 -5.11 -0.38 17.18
C SER A 206 -5.26 -1.27 15.95
N GLY A 207 -6.09 -0.82 15.01
CA GLY A 207 -6.41 -1.52 13.77
C GLY A 207 -5.15 -1.92 13.00
N GLY A 208 -5.09 -3.20 12.62
CA GLY A 208 -4.26 -3.83 11.60
C GLY A 208 -2.78 -3.45 11.51
N VAL A 209 -1.92 -4.15 12.25
CA VAL A 209 -0.49 -4.22 11.91
C VAL A 209 -0.31 -5.45 11.03
N VAL A 210 -0.01 -5.23 9.74
CA VAL A 210 0.47 -6.30 8.85
C VAL A 210 1.96 -6.49 9.17
N SER A 211 2.27 -7.29 10.20
CA SER A 211 3.65 -7.55 10.58
C SER A 211 4.19 -8.77 9.83
N LEU A 212 4.64 -8.56 8.59
CA LEU A 212 5.24 -9.62 7.77
C LEU A 212 6.71 -9.94 8.11
N ARG A 213 7.23 -9.57 9.28
CA ARG A 213 8.68 -9.63 9.54
C ARG A 213 9.08 -10.72 10.54
N LYS A 214 9.80 -11.75 10.07
CA LYS A 214 10.72 -12.61 10.86
C LYS A 214 11.77 -13.29 9.93
N PRO A 215 12.88 -13.87 10.45
CA PRO A 215 14.22 -13.84 9.82
C PRO A 215 14.36 -14.82 8.64
N GLN A 216 15.37 -14.56 7.79
CA GLN A 216 15.66 -15.34 6.59
C GLN A 216 16.00 -16.80 6.88
N GLU A 217 15.33 -17.70 6.17
CA GLU A 217 15.83 -19.03 5.85
C GLU A 217 15.78 -19.26 4.32
N PRO A 218 16.66 -20.10 3.77
CA PRO A 218 16.81 -20.26 2.33
C PRO A 218 15.99 -21.43 1.77
N TYR A 219 15.47 -21.19 0.56
CA TYR A 219 14.92 -22.12 -0.46
C TYR A 219 13.44 -22.53 -0.42
N GLY A 220 12.76 -22.34 -1.57
CA GLY A 220 11.61 -23.17 -1.97
C GLY A 220 10.63 -22.56 -2.97
N ARG A 221 10.82 -22.83 -4.27
CA ARG A 221 9.99 -22.41 -5.43
C ARG A 221 8.82 -23.38 -5.68
N TYR A 222 7.57 -22.95 -5.88
CA TYR A 222 6.54 -23.77 -6.58
C TYR A 222 5.42 -23.00 -7.34
N GLY A 223 5.27 -23.34 -8.64
CA GLY A 223 4.06 -23.93 -9.25
C GLY A 223 2.85 -23.09 -9.66
N THR A 224 2.51 -23.10 -10.96
CA THR A 224 1.19 -22.72 -11.51
C THR A 224 0.71 -23.83 -12.44
N GLY A 225 -0.52 -24.33 -12.25
CA GLY A 225 -1.13 -25.35 -13.12
C GLY A 225 -1.59 -24.78 -14.46
N SER A 226 -1.52 -25.60 -15.50
CA SER A 226 -1.97 -25.32 -16.86
C SER A 226 -3.50 -25.44 -16.97
N GLY A 227 -4.17 -24.51 -17.64
CA GLY A 227 -5.58 -24.68 -18.03
C GLY A 227 -6.54 -23.49 -17.95
N ASN A 228 -6.08 -22.25 -17.76
CA ASN A 228 -6.95 -21.06 -17.58
C ASN A 228 -6.74 -19.95 -18.64
N GLU A 229 -6.40 -20.32 -19.89
CA GLU A 229 -5.97 -19.35 -20.91
C GLU A 229 -7.11 -18.46 -21.46
N ASP A 230 -8.38 -18.89 -21.37
CA ASP A 230 -9.52 -18.24 -22.06
C ASP A 230 -10.56 -17.55 -21.13
N VAL A 231 -10.28 -17.39 -19.84
CA VAL A 231 -11.24 -16.76 -18.89
C VAL A 231 -10.99 -15.26 -18.78
N PRO A 232 -12.02 -14.38 -18.83
CA PRO A 232 -11.84 -12.95 -18.67
C PRO A 232 -11.28 -12.63 -17.27
N MET A 233 -9.99 -12.33 -17.23
CA MET A 233 -9.30 -11.88 -16.03
C MET A 233 -9.77 -10.45 -15.71
N ARG A 234 -10.11 -10.19 -14.44
CA ARG A 234 -10.36 -8.81 -14.02
C ARG A 234 -9.07 -8.01 -14.15
N ASP A 235 -9.19 -6.83 -14.74
CA ASP A 235 -8.06 -5.91 -14.91
C ASP A 235 -7.48 -5.54 -13.55
N ILE A 236 -6.16 -5.70 -13.42
CA ILE A 236 -5.36 -5.30 -12.25
C ILE A 236 -5.65 -3.85 -11.88
N SER A 237 -5.83 -2.97 -12.87
CA SER A 237 -6.20 -1.57 -12.64
C SER A 237 -7.52 -1.42 -11.89
N ALA A 238 -8.53 -2.21 -12.26
CA ALA A 238 -9.83 -2.21 -11.60
C ALA A 238 -9.76 -2.81 -10.18
N ILE A 239 -8.89 -3.80 -9.95
CA ILE A 239 -8.71 -4.41 -8.62
C ILE A 239 -8.06 -3.41 -7.66
N TYR A 240 -6.95 -2.79 -8.06
CA TYR A 240 -6.21 -1.85 -7.20
C TYR A 240 -6.87 -0.47 -7.11
N GLY A 241 -7.53 -0.01 -8.17
CA GLY A 241 -8.26 1.26 -8.17
C GLY A 241 -9.53 1.26 -7.33
N ASN A 242 -10.00 0.07 -6.92
CA ASN A 242 -11.10 -0.10 -5.99
C ASN A 242 -10.64 -0.77 -4.69
N LEU A 243 -9.32 -0.77 -4.42
CA LEU A 243 -8.80 -1.25 -3.16
C LEU A 243 -9.27 -0.26 -2.08
N PRO A 244 -9.96 -0.73 -1.02
CA PRO A 244 -10.35 0.17 0.05
C PRO A 244 -9.17 0.98 0.60
N GLU A 245 -9.40 2.20 1.08
CA GLU A 245 -8.30 3.01 1.62
C GLU A 245 -7.90 2.51 3.01
N PRO A 246 -6.62 2.58 3.40
CA PRO A 246 -6.23 2.29 4.76
C PRO A 246 -6.89 3.30 5.71
N ASP A 247 -7.42 2.83 6.83
CA ASP A 247 -8.12 3.67 7.80
C ASP A 247 -7.11 4.31 8.77
N PRO A 248 -6.75 5.61 8.63
CA PRO A 248 -5.79 6.26 9.50
C PRO A 248 -6.37 6.51 10.90
N PRO A 249 -5.55 6.78 11.93
CA PRO A 249 -6.05 7.26 13.21
C PRO A 249 -6.92 8.53 13.06
N GLU A 250 -8.06 8.58 13.76
CA GLU A 250 -9.07 9.65 13.62
C GLU A 250 -8.47 11.06 13.80
N ASP A 251 -7.53 11.23 14.73
CA ASP A 251 -6.90 12.52 15.06
C ASP A 251 -5.62 12.83 14.28
N LEU A 252 -5.24 12.02 13.28
CA LEU A 252 -3.94 12.17 12.62
C LEU A 252 -3.74 13.55 11.99
N GLY A 253 -4.76 14.11 11.32
CA GLY A 253 -4.69 15.46 10.74
C GLY A 253 -4.42 16.56 11.77
N ASN A 254 -5.14 16.53 12.90
CA ASN A 254 -4.94 17.49 13.99
C ASN A 254 -3.54 17.34 14.62
N LYS A 255 -3.10 16.10 14.85
CA LYS A 255 -1.76 15.81 15.38
C LYS A 255 -0.65 16.34 14.47
N LEU A 256 -0.79 16.20 13.15
CA LEU A 256 0.17 16.72 12.18
C LEU A 256 0.27 18.25 12.27
N VAL A 257 -0.87 18.96 12.28
CA VAL A 257 -0.88 20.43 12.41
C VAL A 257 -0.25 20.88 13.73
N ASP A 258 -0.64 20.25 14.85
CA ASP A 258 -0.13 20.62 16.16
C ASP A 258 1.36 20.31 16.34
N GLN A 259 1.88 19.29 15.66
CA GLN A 259 3.31 18.99 15.62
C GLN A 259 4.10 20.07 14.85
N LEU A 260 3.58 20.54 13.72
CA LEU A 260 4.23 21.54 12.88
C LEU A 260 4.22 22.94 13.50
N ALA A 261 3.21 23.23 14.34
CA ALA A 261 3.06 24.53 15.00
C ALA A 261 4.02 24.73 16.19
N ARG A 262 4.63 23.65 16.72
CA ARG A 262 5.63 23.71 17.80
C ARG A 262 6.94 24.31 17.32
#